data_AF-A0A1Q7MAF3-F1
#
_entry.id   AF-A0A1Q7MAF3-F1
#
_cell.length_a   1.000
_cell.length_b   1.000
_cell.length_c   1.000
_cell.angle_alpha   90.00
_cell.angle_beta   90.00
_cell.angle_gamma   90.00
#
_symmetry.space_group_name_H-M   'P 1'
#
loop_
_entity.id
_entity.type
_entity.pdbx_description
1 polymer ?
#
loop_
_entity_poly.entity_id
_entity_poly.type
_entity_poly.pdbx_seq_one_letter_code
_entity_poly.pdbx_strand_id
1 'polypeptide(L)'
;MPKTPLTDEKAIVSFRLSFRITDWLKGAAAARGWSMNEYVARVLDGLRDWWFLPKMIADVLEADRKAMGMDEYDYIGHLLATRYNEIRDRGGPGFEKKAKSHR
;
A
#
# COMPACT_ATOMS: atom_id res chain seq x y z
N MET A 1 -32.93 -1.59 -23.90
CA MET A 1 -31.89 -0.95 -23.08
C MET A 1 -30.58 -1.03 -23.85
N PRO A 2 -30.07 0.05 -24.45
CA PRO A 2 -28.75 -0.01 -25.08
C PRO A 2 -27.69 -0.14 -23.98
N LYS A 3 -26.84 -1.15 -24.08
CA LYS A 3 -25.69 -1.36 -23.20
C LYS A 3 -24.75 -0.16 -23.39
N THR A 4 -24.54 0.64 -22.36
CA THR A 4 -23.52 1.68 -22.36
C THR A 4 -22.17 1.00 -22.62
N PRO A 5 -21.47 1.32 -23.72
CA PRO A 5 -20.08 0.93 -23.81
C PRO A 5 -19.32 1.87 -22.86
N LEU A 6 -18.86 1.35 -21.72
CA LEU A 6 -17.78 2.01 -20.97
C LEU A 6 -16.49 1.79 -21.77
N THR A 7 -16.38 2.48 -22.90
CA THR A 7 -15.15 2.58 -23.69
C THR A 7 -14.16 3.40 -22.90
N ASP A 8 -13.08 2.77 -22.41
CA ASP A 8 -11.69 3.25 -22.21
C ASP A 8 -11.40 4.76 -21.99
N GLU A 9 -12.36 5.55 -21.53
CA GLU A 9 -12.20 6.98 -21.32
C GLU A 9 -11.42 7.19 -20.03
N LYS A 10 -10.13 7.51 -20.21
CA LYS A 10 -9.24 7.88 -19.12
C LYS A 10 -9.47 9.35 -18.79
N ALA A 11 -9.99 9.63 -17.59
CA ALA A 11 -10.05 10.99 -17.08
C ALA A 11 -8.63 11.53 -16.82
N ILE A 12 -8.33 12.73 -17.31
CA ILE A 12 -7.08 13.42 -16.99
C ILE A 12 -7.28 14.19 -15.69
N VAL A 13 -6.54 13.81 -14.65
CA VAL A 13 -6.54 14.47 -13.34
C VAL A 13 -5.20 15.15 -13.11
N SER A 14 -5.22 16.43 -12.72
CA SER A 14 -4.02 17.20 -12.39
C SER A 14 -3.83 17.30 -10.88
N PHE A 15 -2.72 16.76 -10.37
CA PHE A 15 -2.34 16.88 -8.96
C PHE A 15 -1.27 17.95 -8.78
N ARG A 16 -1.38 18.75 -7.72
CA ARG A 16 -0.29 19.62 -7.26
C ARG A 16 0.51 18.88 -6.19
N LEU A 17 1.71 18.46 -6.55
CA LEU A 17 2.61 17.70 -5.67
C LEU A 17 3.85 18.53 -5.35
N SER A 18 4.44 18.29 -4.19
CA SER A 18 5.73 18.87 -3.86
C SER A 18 6.82 18.25 -4.75
N PHE A 19 7.94 18.98 -4.92
CA PHE A 19 9.11 18.45 -5.63
C PHE A 19 9.60 17.13 -5.04
N ARG A 20 9.64 17.02 -3.71
CA ARG A 20 10.06 15.81 -2.99
C ARG A 20 9.20 14.59 -3.37
N ILE A 21 7.88 14.74 -3.42
CA ILE A 21 6.97 13.64 -3.80
C ILE A 21 7.16 13.29 -5.27
N THR A 22 7.30 14.31 -6.13
CA THR A 22 7.48 14.12 -7.57
C THR A 22 8.76 13.35 -7.88
N ASP A 23 9.86 13.68 -7.22
CA ASP A 23 11.14 12.99 -7.42
C ASP A 23 11.11 11.56 -6.89
N TRP A 24 10.46 11.34 -5.74
CA TRP A 24 10.22 9.99 -5.23
C TRP A 24 9.37 9.14 -6.19
N LEU A 25 8.28 9.70 -6.74
CA LEU A 25 7.42 9.01 -7.71
C LEU A 25 8.19 8.60 -8.97
N LYS A 26 9.04 9.49 -9.50
CA LYS A 26 9.90 9.17 -10.65
C LYS A 26 10.83 7.99 -10.34
N GLY A 27 11.49 8.01 -9.18
CA GLY A 27 12.37 6.92 -8.76
C GLY A 27 11.62 5.59 -8.57
N ALA A 28 10.47 5.63 -7.91
CA ALA A 28 9.66 4.44 -7.64
C ALA A 28 9.07 3.81 -8.92
N ALA A 29 8.68 4.63 -9.89
CA ALA A 29 8.23 4.19 -11.20
C ALA A 29 9.39 3.59 -12.02
N ALA A 30 10.53 4.30 -12.09
CA ALA A 30 11.72 3.84 -12.81
C ALA A 30 12.26 2.50 -12.28
N ALA A 31 12.26 2.30 -10.95
CA ALA A 31 12.67 1.04 -10.34
C ALA A 31 11.81 -0.17 -10.77
N ARG A 32 10.58 0.07 -11.24
CA ARG A 32 9.68 -0.94 -11.79
C ARG A 32 9.64 -0.99 -13.32
N GLY A 33 10.41 -0.12 -13.99
CA GLY A 33 10.36 0.03 -15.44
C GLY A 33 9.05 0.62 -15.95
N TRP A 34 8.32 1.39 -15.11
CA TRP A 34 7.02 1.98 -15.44
C TRP A 34 7.10 3.48 -15.66
N SER A 35 6.14 4.03 -16.38
CA SER A 35 5.90 5.47 -16.38
C SER A 35 5.31 5.93 -15.04
N MET A 36 5.48 7.21 -14.72
CA MET A 36 4.92 7.80 -13.50
C MET A 36 3.38 7.69 -13.45
N ASN A 37 2.72 7.83 -14.61
CA ASN A 37 1.27 7.70 -14.71
C ASN A 37 0.81 6.27 -14.42
N GLU A 38 1.47 5.27 -14.99
CA GLU A 38 1.18 3.86 -14.70
C GLU A 38 1.41 3.53 -13.23
N TYR A 39 2.50 4.03 -12.65
CA TYR A 39 2.80 3.81 -11.25
C TYR A 39 1.70 4.38 -10.33
N VAL A 40 1.31 5.64 -10.54
CA VAL A 40 0.27 6.29 -9.74
C VAL A 40 -1.07 5.59 -9.93
N ALA A 41 -1.45 5.26 -11.16
CA ALA A 41 -2.69 4.52 -11.43
C ALA A 41 -2.72 3.18 -10.68
N ARG A 42 -1.63 2.39 -10.73
CA ARG A 42 -1.54 1.10 -10.03
C ARG A 42 -1.58 1.23 -8.51
N VAL A 43 -1.01 2.31 -7.95
CA VAL A 43 -1.11 2.58 -6.52
C VAL A 43 -2.54 2.94 -6.12
N LEU A 44 -3.25 3.74 -6.92
CA LEU A 44 -4.64 4.10 -6.66
C LEU A 44 -5.58 2.91 -6.82
N ASP A 45 -5.39 2.09 -7.86
CA ASP A 45 -6.13 0.83 -8.02
C ASP A 45 -5.84 -0.12 -6.85
N GLY A 46 -4.57 -0.21 -6.43
CA GLY A 46 -4.18 -0.99 -5.27
C GLY A 46 -4.86 -0.51 -4.00
N LEU A 47 -4.90 0.79 -3.75
CA LEU A 47 -5.64 1.33 -2.59
C LEU A 47 -7.12 0.98 -2.68
N ARG A 48 -7.73 1.11 -3.86
CA ARG A 48 -9.16 0.80 -4.03
C ARG A 48 -9.50 -0.69 -3.86
N ASP A 49 -8.64 -1.57 -4.38
CA ASP A 49 -8.91 -3.00 -4.53
C ASP A 49 -8.01 -3.87 -3.63
N TRP A 50 -7.65 -3.37 -2.44
CA TRP A 50 -6.84 -4.10 -1.45
C TRP A 50 -5.55 -4.70 -2.03
N TRP A 51 -4.85 -3.93 -2.85
CA TRP A 51 -3.59 -4.29 -3.51
C TRP A 51 -3.68 -5.58 -4.32
N PHE A 52 -4.85 -5.82 -4.94
CA PHE A 52 -5.15 -7.02 -5.72
C PHE A 52 -5.04 -8.32 -4.91
N LEU A 53 -5.27 -8.24 -3.59
CA LEU A 53 -5.32 -9.43 -2.74
C LEU A 53 -6.48 -10.35 -3.19
N PRO A 54 -6.32 -11.69 -3.07
CA PRO A 54 -7.42 -12.61 -3.26
C PRO A 54 -8.63 -12.20 -2.44
N LYS A 55 -9.82 -12.22 -3.06
CA LYS A 55 -11.07 -11.72 -2.46
C LYS A 55 -11.31 -12.22 -1.03
N MET A 56 -11.05 -13.51 -0.78
CA MET A 56 -11.20 -14.10 0.55
C MET A 56 -10.35 -13.40 1.62
N ILE A 57 -9.12 -12.98 1.27
CA ILE A 57 -8.22 -12.27 2.18
C ILE A 57 -8.70 -10.83 2.36
N ALA A 58 -9.04 -10.15 1.26
CA ALA A 58 -9.54 -8.78 1.30
C ALA A 58 -10.83 -8.65 2.14
N ASP A 59 -11.76 -9.60 2.00
CA ASP A 59 -13.02 -9.60 2.76
C ASP A 59 -12.77 -9.75 4.28
N VAL A 60 -11.75 -10.52 4.69
CA VAL A 60 -11.35 -10.65 6.10
C VAL A 60 -10.76 -9.34 6.63
N LEU A 61 -9.87 -8.71 5.88
CA LEU A 61 -9.26 -7.42 6.26
C LEU A 61 -10.32 -6.31 6.35
N GLU A 62 -11.27 -6.29 5.43
CA GLU A 62 -12.36 -5.32 5.43
C GLU A 62 -13.31 -5.52 6.62
N ALA A 63 -13.59 -6.77 7.02
CA ALA A 63 -14.39 -7.08 8.20
C ALA A 63 -13.68 -6.64 9.49
N ASP A 64 -12.38 -6.90 9.60
CA ASP A 64 -11.54 -6.50 10.73
C ASP A 64 -11.44 -4.97 10.85
N ARG A 65 -11.16 -4.28 9.73
CA ARG A 65 -11.18 -2.81 9.65
C ARG A 65 -12.49 -2.22 10.17
N LYS A 66 -13.63 -2.77 9.73
CA LYS A 66 -14.97 -2.34 10.18
C LYS A 66 -15.19 -2.60 11.66
N ALA A 67 -14.77 -3.75 12.17
CA ALA A 67 -14.87 -4.07 13.59
C ALA A 67 -14.05 -3.11 14.47
N MET A 68 -12.91 -2.64 13.97
CA MET A 68 -12.07 -1.63 14.63
C MET A 68 -12.58 -0.19 14.45
N GLY A 69 -13.57 0.05 13.57
CA GLY A 69 -14.10 1.39 13.31
C GLY A 69 -13.10 2.34 12.65
N MET A 70 -12.08 1.80 11.96
CA MET A 70 -11.03 2.59 11.31
C MET A 70 -11.37 2.87 9.84
N ASP A 71 -10.90 3.99 9.30
CA ASP A 71 -10.82 4.15 7.85
C ASP A 71 -9.67 3.30 7.27
N GLU A 72 -9.61 3.21 5.94
CA GLU A 72 -8.61 2.38 5.27
C GLU A 72 -7.18 2.90 5.46
N TYR A 73 -6.98 4.21 5.49
CA TYR A 73 -5.65 4.82 5.64
C TYR A 73 -5.08 4.51 7.04
N ASP A 74 -5.88 4.73 8.07
CA ASP A 74 -5.51 4.43 9.46
C ASP A 74 -5.30 2.93 9.67
N TYR A 75 -6.14 2.10 9.04
CA TYR A 75 -6.03 0.65 9.14
C TYR A 75 -4.77 0.10 8.50
N ILE A 76 -4.34 0.63 7.34
CA ILE A 76 -3.04 0.26 6.75
C ILE A 76 -1.89 0.61 7.71
N GLY A 77 -1.94 1.78 8.35
CA GLY A 77 -0.98 2.17 9.39
C GLY A 77 -0.97 1.19 10.57
N HIS A 78 -2.15 0.78 11.03
CA HIS A 78 -2.33 -0.23 12.08
C HIS A 78 -1.71 -1.58 11.68
N LEU A 79 -1.96 -2.07 10.46
CA LEU A 79 -1.37 -3.32 9.96
C LEU A 79 0.16 -3.28 9.94
N LEU A 80 0.74 -2.17 9.49
CA LEU A 80 2.20 -1.98 9.46
C LEU A 80 2.79 -1.95 10.88
N ALA A 81 2.15 -1.26 11.82
CA ALA A 81 2.58 -1.21 13.22
C ALA A 81 2.49 -2.59 13.90
N THR A 82 1.41 -3.33 13.64
CA THR A 82 1.25 -4.70 14.13
C THR A 82 2.35 -5.60 13.60
N ARG A 83 2.63 -5.55 12.29
CA ARG A 83 3.72 -6.32 11.69
C ARG A 83 5.09 -5.93 12.25
N TYR A 84 5.33 -4.65 12.51
CA TYR A 84 6.54 -4.17 13.15
C TYR A 84 6.73 -4.80 14.54
N ASN A 85 5.68 -4.81 15.37
CA ASN A 85 5.73 -5.42 16.70
C ASN A 85 6.03 -6.93 16.62
N GLU A 86 5.42 -7.65 15.69
CA GLU A 86 5.73 -9.07 15.46
C GLU A 86 7.20 -9.32 15.09
N ILE A 87 7.75 -8.49 14.19
CA ILE A 87 9.16 -8.59 13.77
C ILE A 87 10.07 -8.33 14.96
N ARG A 88 9.79 -7.28 15.74
CA ARG A 88 10.54 -6.92 16.95
C ARG A 88 10.52 -8.05 17.97
N ASP A 89 9.35 -8.59 18.28
CA ASP A 89 9.17 -9.57 19.36
C ASP A 89 9.82 -10.92 19.00
N ARG A 90 9.93 -11.24 17.71
CA ARG A 90 10.66 -12.42 17.21
C ARG A 90 12.18 -12.20 17.06
N GLY A 91 12.69 -11.00 17.36
CA GLY A 91 14.11 -10.67 17.18
C GLY A 91 14.53 -10.61 15.70
N GLY A 92 13.64 -10.15 14.82
CA GLY A 92 13.89 -10.04 13.39
C GLY A 92 14.96 -8.99 13.03
N PRO A 93 15.16 -8.73 11.72
CA PRO A 93 16.21 -7.83 11.24
C PRO A 93 16.17 -6.47 11.95
N GLY A 94 17.31 -6.07 12.53
CA GLY A 94 17.43 -4.83 13.33
C GLY A 94 17.16 -4.98 14.82
N PHE A 95 16.68 -6.15 15.28
CA PHE A 95 16.41 -6.46 16.70
C PHE A 95 17.18 -7.69 17.21
N GLU A 96 18.24 -8.06 16.51
CA GLU A 96 19.12 -9.16 16.88
C GLU A 96 19.66 -8.93 18.29
N LYS A 97 19.35 -9.85 19.22
CA LYS A 97 19.94 -9.82 20.55
C LYS A 97 21.43 -10.05 20.37
N LYS A 98 22.26 -9.02 20.59
CA LYS A 98 23.72 -9.21 20.75
C LYS A 98 23.90 -10.23 21.86
N ALA A 99 24.26 -11.46 21.50
CA ALA A 99 24.60 -12.49 22.46
C ALA A 99 25.66 -11.90 23.39
N LYS A 100 25.37 -11.84 24.70
CA LYS A 100 26.33 -11.35 25.68
C LYS A 100 27.58 -12.21 25.55
N SER A 101 28.63 -11.61 24.98
CA SER A 101 29.99 -12.14 25.07
C SER A 101 30.37 -12.13 26.54
N HIS A 102 30.20 -13.26 27.23
CA HIS A 102 30.88 -13.49 28.49
C HIS A 102 32.38 -13.64 28.17
N ARG A 103 33.14 -12.59 28.49
CA ARG A 103 34.57 -12.67 28.78
C ARG A 103 34.74 -12.78 30.27
#